data_AF-A0AAE0MEJ6-F1
#
_entry.id   AF-A0AAE0MEJ6-F1
#
_cell.length_a   1.000
_cell.length_b   1.000
_cell.length_c   1.000
_cell.angle_alpha   90.00
_cell.angle_beta   90.00
_cell.angle_gamma   90.00
#
_symmetry.space_group_name_H-M   'P 1'
#
loop_
_entity.id
_entity.type
_entity.pdbx_description
1 polymer ?
#
loop_
_entity_poly.entity_id
_entity_poly.type
_entity_poly.pdbx_seq_one_letter_code
_entity_poly.pdbx_strand_id
1 'polypeptide(L)'
;MTLETTLFDRLLALHGSSIKRMLTTQYRMHDKIMRFPSDELYESKLIAADAVKDRLLKDIKAYEVQDTEDTSEPLVFIDTQGGDFPERNEEELDSNDTASAASKKKKSSILYGDSKSNEMEAALVRQHVRKLVEAGVRPEDIAVVTPYNAQVAILAPLKEMFPGIEIGSVDGFQGREKEAVIVSLVRSNSEGEVGFLGEKRRLNVAMTRPKRSLAVIGDSETVKRGSKFLSRWMDYLEENADLRYPDLASLVR
;
A
#
# COMPACT_ATOMS: atom_id res chain seq x y z
N MET A 1 -22.35 19.57 14.17
CA MET A 1 -21.36 19.76 13.09
C MET A 1 -20.12 19.00 13.50
N THR A 2 -19.75 17.94 12.78
CA THR A 2 -18.47 17.24 13.00
C THR A 2 -17.35 18.09 12.37
N LEU A 3 -16.15 18.06 12.93
CA LEU A 3 -14.96 18.75 12.39
C LEU A 3 -14.44 18.10 11.09
N GLU A 4 -15.06 17.01 10.64
CA GLU A 4 -14.69 16.25 9.45
C GLU A 4 -15.09 16.94 8.13
N THR A 5 -16.06 17.86 8.18
CA THR A 5 -16.51 18.57 6.98
C THR A 5 -15.58 19.74 6.70
N THR A 6 -14.83 19.66 5.60
CA THR A 6 -13.88 20.73 5.23
C THR A 6 -14.62 21.98 4.77
N LEU A 7 -13.92 23.13 4.75
CA LEU A 7 -14.47 24.36 4.18
C LEU A 7 -14.88 24.17 2.71
N PHE A 8 -14.09 23.41 1.95
CA PHE A 8 -14.38 23.10 0.55
C PHE A 8 -15.70 22.31 0.41
N ASP A 9 -15.88 21.26 1.23
CA ASP A 9 -17.11 20.45 1.24
C ASP A 9 -18.33 21.31 1.57
N ARG A 10 -18.19 22.23 2.54
CA ARG A 10 -19.27 23.17 2.92
C ARG A 10 -19.64 24.10 1.78
N LEU A 11 -18.65 24.69 1.10
CA LEU A 11 -18.90 25.58 -0.02
C LEU A 11 -19.52 24.84 -1.21
N LEU A 12 -19.07 23.61 -1.47
CA LEU A 12 -19.62 22.78 -2.54
C LEU A 12 -21.08 22.39 -2.27
N ALA A 13 -21.44 22.11 -1.01
CA ALA A 13 -22.82 21.86 -0.62
C ALA A 13 -23.73 23.10 -0.76
N LEU A 14 -23.19 24.30 -0.48
CA LEU A 14 -23.95 25.56 -0.56
C LEU A 14 -24.12 26.09 -1.99
N HIS A 15 -23.09 25.98 -2.82
CA HIS A 15 -23.04 26.62 -4.14
C HIS A 15 -23.12 25.63 -5.32
N GLY A 16 -23.11 24.32 -5.05
CA GLY A 16 -23.15 23.27 -6.05
C GLY A 16 -21.87 23.17 -6.86
N SER A 17 -21.88 22.40 -7.96
CA SER A 17 -20.68 22.10 -8.75
C SER A 17 -20.14 23.26 -9.58
N SER A 18 -20.81 24.42 -9.62
CA SER A 18 -20.38 25.59 -10.39
C SER A 18 -19.07 26.19 -9.89
N ILE A 19 -18.76 26.00 -8.60
CA ILE A 19 -17.55 26.53 -7.96
C ILE A 19 -16.34 25.60 -8.05
N LYS A 20 -16.49 24.40 -8.63
CA LYS A 20 -15.39 23.44 -8.79
C LYS A 20 -15.01 23.26 -10.25
N ARG A 21 -13.70 23.21 -10.51
CA ARG A 21 -13.14 22.74 -11.78
C ARG A 21 -12.31 21.50 -11.50
N MET A 22 -12.66 20.40 -12.15
CA MET A 22 -11.89 19.16 -12.04
C MET A 22 -10.76 19.18 -13.08
N LEU A 23 -9.54 18.94 -12.63
CA LEU A 23 -8.42 18.65 -13.51
C LEU A 23 -8.48 17.17 -13.86
N THR A 24 -8.52 16.85 -15.16
CA THR A 24 -8.75 15.49 -15.66
C THR A 24 -7.45 14.80 -16.08
N THR A 25 -6.43 15.54 -16.50
CA THR A 25 -5.16 14.94 -16.94
C THR A 25 -4.19 14.81 -15.77
N GLN A 26 -3.66 13.60 -15.56
CA GLN A 26 -2.65 13.31 -14.55
C GLN A 26 -1.29 12.99 -15.21
N TYR A 27 -0.20 13.37 -14.54
CA TYR A 27 1.18 13.30 -15.05
C TYR A 27 2.10 12.44 -14.15
N ARG A 28 1.53 11.57 -13.32
CA ARG A 28 2.25 10.75 -12.33
C ARG A 28 2.20 9.26 -12.64
N MET A 29 1.02 8.66 -12.64
CA MET A 29 0.87 7.21 -12.63
C MET A 29 0.88 6.64 -14.04
N HIS A 30 1.38 5.41 -14.18
CA HIS A 30 1.03 4.53 -15.30
C HIS A 30 -0.50 4.38 -15.40
N ASP A 31 -1.04 4.19 -16.61
CA ASP A 31 -2.49 4.12 -16.87
C ASP A 31 -3.17 3.02 -16.04
N LYS A 32 -2.58 1.81 -16.06
CA LYS A 32 -2.99 0.65 -15.25
C LYS A 32 -3.11 0.94 -13.75
N ILE A 33 -2.20 1.74 -13.17
CA ILE A 33 -2.28 2.13 -11.75
C ILE A 33 -3.42 3.15 -11.54
N MET A 34 -3.56 4.10 -12.45
CA MET A 34 -4.55 5.18 -12.37
C MET A 34 -5.99 4.68 -12.53
N ARG A 35 -6.20 3.64 -13.33
CA ARG A 35 -7.53 3.22 -13.80
C ARG A 35 -8.51 2.97 -12.65
N PHE A 36 -8.12 2.18 -11.65
CA PHE A 36 -8.99 1.87 -10.53
C PHE A 36 -9.38 3.11 -9.69
N PRO A 37 -8.43 3.93 -9.18
CA PRO A 37 -8.79 5.20 -8.54
C PRO A 37 -9.68 6.09 -9.43
N SER A 38 -9.40 6.18 -10.74
CA SER A 38 -10.20 6.97 -11.67
C SER A 38 -11.66 6.54 -11.68
N ASP A 39 -11.89 5.24 -11.88
CA ASP A 39 -13.23 4.67 -12.02
C ASP A 39 -14.01 4.76 -10.69
N GLU A 40 -13.37 4.46 -9.56
CA GLU A 40 -14.05 4.37 -8.28
C GLU A 40 -14.21 5.69 -7.52
N LEU A 41 -13.30 6.66 -7.73
CA LEU A 41 -13.23 7.88 -6.92
C LEU A 41 -13.36 9.17 -7.73
N TYR A 42 -13.20 9.08 -9.05
CA TYR A 42 -13.14 10.25 -9.94
C TYR A 42 -14.08 10.11 -11.16
N GLU A 43 -15.10 9.26 -11.07
CA GLU A 43 -16.15 9.07 -12.10
C GLU A 43 -15.57 8.75 -13.49
N SER A 44 -14.45 8.02 -13.55
CA SER A 44 -13.71 7.69 -14.79
C SER A 44 -13.21 8.90 -15.58
N LYS A 45 -13.07 10.07 -14.93
CA LYS A 45 -12.65 11.33 -15.58
C LYS A 45 -11.15 11.55 -15.58
N LEU A 46 -10.37 10.81 -14.80
CA LEU A 46 -8.91 10.93 -14.83
C LEU A 46 -8.33 10.20 -16.06
N ILE A 47 -7.44 10.89 -16.76
CA ILE A 47 -6.76 10.42 -17.98
C ILE A 47 -5.26 10.55 -17.77
N ALA A 48 -4.51 9.50 -18.09
CA ALA A 48 -3.05 9.52 -18.06
C ALA A 48 -2.51 10.30 -19.27
N ALA A 49 -1.61 11.26 -19.03
CA ALA A 49 -0.93 11.95 -20.12
C ALA A 49 -0.06 10.96 -20.95
N ASP A 50 0.14 11.25 -22.24
CA ASP A 50 0.94 10.39 -23.13
C ASP A 50 2.36 10.14 -22.63
N ALA A 51 2.95 11.10 -21.92
CA ALA A 51 4.29 10.97 -21.34
C ALA A 51 4.38 9.96 -20.18
N VAL A 52 3.24 9.49 -19.67
CA VAL A 52 3.15 8.77 -18.40
C VAL A 52 2.35 7.48 -18.47
N LYS A 53 1.44 7.38 -19.44
CA LYS A 53 0.50 6.26 -19.55
C LYS A 53 1.17 4.89 -19.63
N ASP A 54 2.35 4.80 -20.27
CA ASP A 54 3.09 3.55 -20.52
C ASP A 54 4.45 3.50 -19.77
N ARG A 55 4.63 4.32 -18.72
CA ARG A 55 5.93 4.45 -18.02
C ARG A 55 6.26 3.24 -17.16
N LEU A 56 7.37 2.54 -17.40
CA LEU A 56 7.82 1.39 -16.59
C LEU A 56 9.12 1.67 -15.85
N LEU A 57 9.46 0.87 -14.84
CA LEU A 57 10.71 1.04 -14.08
C LEU A 57 11.95 0.88 -14.96
N LYS A 58 11.93 -0.07 -15.90
CA LYS A 58 13.01 -0.24 -16.88
C LYS A 58 13.28 0.98 -17.77
N ASP A 59 12.29 1.88 -17.91
CA ASP A 59 12.38 3.08 -18.75
C ASP A 59 12.87 4.32 -17.96
N ILE A 60 13.42 4.13 -16.76
CA ILE A 60 14.07 5.22 -16.03
C ILE A 60 15.33 5.63 -16.78
N LYS A 61 15.41 6.91 -17.16
CA LYS A 61 16.54 7.45 -17.95
C LYS A 61 17.70 7.95 -17.08
N ALA A 62 17.49 8.09 -15.78
CA ALA A 62 18.46 8.65 -14.85
C ALA A 62 19.56 7.67 -14.45
N TYR A 63 19.33 6.37 -14.62
CA TYR A 63 20.25 5.28 -14.31
C TYR A 63 19.81 3.99 -15.02
N GLU A 64 20.70 3.01 -15.09
CA GLU A 64 20.44 1.72 -15.72
C GLU A 64 19.56 0.85 -14.82
N VAL A 65 18.48 0.31 -15.39
CA VAL A 65 17.59 -0.66 -14.76
C VAL A 65 17.46 -1.83 -15.72
N GLN A 66 17.69 -3.04 -15.22
CA GLN A 66 17.58 -4.28 -15.97
C GLN A 66 16.11 -4.55 -16.32
N ASP A 67 15.87 -5.10 -17.51
CA ASP A 67 14.54 -5.59 -17.90
C ASP A 67 14.27 -6.93 -17.22
N THR A 68 13.40 -6.89 -16.20
CA THR A 68 12.99 -8.03 -15.38
C THR A 68 11.47 -8.06 -15.30
N GLU A 69 10.91 -9.20 -14.86
CA GLU A 69 9.46 -9.33 -14.64
C GLU A 69 8.92 -8.25 -13.68
N ASP A 70 9.68 -7.89 -12.63
CA ASP A 70 9.29 -6.85 -11.67
C ASP A 70 9.40 -5.42 -12.22
N THR A 71 10.31 -5.15 -13.16
CA THR A 71 10.54 -3.79 -13.69
C THR A 71 9.78 -3.49 -14.98
N SER A 72 9.30 -4.54 -15.65
CA SER A 72 8.41 -4.49 -16.81
C SER A 72 6.93 -4.39 -16.45
N GLU A 73 6.55 -4.67 -15.21
CA GLU A 73 5.16 -4.66 -14.79
C GLU A 73 4.83 -3.43 -13.92
N PRO A 74 3.86 -2.59 -14.33
CA PRO A 74 3.47 -1.42 -13.54
C PRO A 74 2.55 -1.74 -12.37
N LEU A 75 1.88 -2.90 -12.38
CA LEU A 75 0.96 -3.31 -11.31
C LEU A 75 1.14 -4.79 -10.98
N VAL A 76 1.70 -5.08 -9.81
CA VAL A 76 1.92 -6.44 -9.30
C VAL A 76 1.02 -6.67 -8.09
N PHE A 77 0.38 -7.83 -8.01
CA PHE A 77 -0.35 -8.26 -6.82
C PHE A 77 0.19 -9.60 -6.32
N ILE A 78 0.81 -9.59 -5.14
CA ILE A 78 1.28 -10.79 -4.46
C ILE A 78 0.20 -11.17 -3.44
N ASP A 79 -0.65 -12.11 -3.82
CA ASP A 79 -1.79 -12.51 -3.02
C ASP A 79 -1.41 -13.61 -2.04
N THR A 80 -1.56 -13.31 -0.75
CA THR A 80 -1.24 -14.24 0.33
C THR A 80 -2.42 -15.13 0.74
N GLN A 81 -3.54 -15.09 0.01
CA GLN A 81 -4.72 -15.92 0.31
C GLN A 81 -4.36 -17.40 0.43
N GLY A 82 -4.99 -18.09 1.37
CA GLY A 82 -4.79 -19.52 1.61
C GLY A 82 -3.38 -19.92 2.09
N GLY A 83 -2.46 -18.98 2.24
CA GLY A 83 -1.14 -19.20 2.82
C GLY A 83 -1.10 -18.98 4.33
N ASP A 84 -0.05 -19.45 4.99
CA ASP A 84 0.20 -19.22 6.42
C ASP A 84 0.85 -17.85 6.65
N PHE A 85 0.06 -16.79 6.49
CA PHE A 85 0.46 -15.39 6.70
C PHE A 85 -0.32 -14.78 7.87
N PRO A 86 -0.09 -15.21 9.13
CA PRO A 86 -0.89 -14.79 10.27
C PRO A 86 -0.61 -13.34 10.66
N GLU A 87 -1.67 -12.55 10.84
CA GLU A 87 -1.57 -11.25 11.49
C GLU A 87 -1.33 -11.41 13.01
N ARG A 88 -0.59 -10.47 13.60
CA ARG A 88 -0.29 -10.42 15.04
C ARG A 88 -0.64 -9.05 15.62
N ASN A 89 -0.90 -9.03 16.93
CA ASN A 89 -1.06 -7.80 17.69
C ASN A 89 0.29 -7.29 18.20
N GLU A 90 0.41 -5.97 18.37
CA GLU A 90 1.60 -5.34 18.96
C GLU A 90 1.94 -5.91 20.35
N GLU A 91 0.94 -6.29 21.16
CA GLU A 91 1.12 -6.90 22.50
C GLU A 91 1.76 -8.31 22.46
N GLU A 92 1.64 -9.03 21.35
CA GLU A 92 2.20 -10.39 21.22
C GLU A 92 3.70 -10.37 20.90
N LEU A 93 4.21 -9.28 20.31
CA LEU A 93 5.63 -9.10 19.98
C LEU A 93 6.50 -8.93 21.24
N ASP A 94 5.99 -8.24 22.27
CA ASP A 94 6.68 -7.98 23.54
C ASP A 94 6.67 -9.21 24.49
N SER A 95 5.86 -10.23 24.21
CA SER A 95 5.62 -11.35 25.14
C SER A 95 6.71 -12.43 25.15
N ASN A 96 7.68 -12.37 24.23
CA ASN A 96 8.82 -13.29 24.22
C ASN A 96 9.96 -12.91 25.18
N ASP A 97 9.92 -11.72 25.80
CA ASP A 97 10.87 -11.33 26.85
C ASP A 97 10.21 -11.37 28.24
N THR A 98 10.30 -12.54 28.86
CA THR A 98 10.23 -12.80 30.32
C THR A 98 9.03 -12.28 31.11
N ALA A 99 8.42 -13.20 31.84
CA ALA A 99 7.46 -12.94 32.91
C ALA A 99 7.92 -11.83 33.88
N SER A 100 7.33 -10.63 33.81
CA SER A 100 7.01 -9.74 34.95
C SER A 100 6.60 -8.33 34.53
N ALA A 101 5.38 -8.13 34.03
CA ALA A 101 4.75 -6.80 34.04
C ALA A 101 3.22 -6.85 34.00
N ALA A 102 2.61 -7.80 34.70
CA ALA A 102 1.18 -7.76 34.99
C ALA A 102 0.91 -6.65 36.01
N SER A 103 0.85 -5.39 35.57
CA SER A 103 0.13 -4.25 36.17
C SER A 103 0.70 -2.92 35.68
N LYS A 104 -0.01 -2.27 34.74
CA LYS A 104 0.01 -0.82 34.36
C LYS A 104 0.25 -0.61 32.86
N LYS A 105 -0.74 -0.89 32.01
CA LYS A 105 -0.86 -0.21 30.70
C LYS A 105 -2.30 -0.16 30.12
N LYS A 106 -3.33 -0.42 30.94
CA LYS A 106 -4.73 -0.51 30.48
C LYS A 106 -5.44 0.84 30.27
N LYS A 107 -4.72 1.95 30.03
CA LYS A 107 -5.32 3.30 29.98
C LYS A 107 -4.95 4.18 28.78
N SER A 108 -4.15 3.72 27.81
CA SER A 108 -3.88 4.50 26.59
C SER A 108 -4.41 3.88 25.28
N SER A 109 -5.05 2.71 25.30
CA SER A 109 -5.48 1.97 24.09
C SER A 109 -6.84 2.37 23.51
N ILE A 110 -7.52 3.38 24.05
CA ILE A 110 -8.87 3.77 23.56
C ILE A 110 -8.79 4.76 22.38
N LEU A 111 -7.62 5.36 22.10
CA LEU A 111 -7.48 6.39 21.04
C LEU A 111 -6.60 5.98 19.86
N TYR A 112 -5.79 4.93 20.01
CA TYR A 112 -5.03 4.31 18.92
C TYR A 112 -5.42 2.84 18.90
N GLY A 113 -6.24 2.44 17.92
CA GLY A 113 -6.63 1.03 17.79
C GLY A 113 -5.40 0.13 17.69
N ASP A 114 -5.52 -1.08 18.24
CA ASP A 114 -4.43 -2.06 18.32
C ASP A 114 -3.74 -2.21 16.96
N SER A 115 -2.46 -1.82 16.88
CA SER A 115 -1.70 -1.91 15.65
C SER A 115 -1.39 -3.37 15.31
N LYS A 116 -1.39 -3.69 14.02
CA LYS A 116 -1.24 -5.06 13.51
C LYS A 116 0.04 -5.22 12.70
N SER A 117 0.53 -6.43 12.62
CA SER A 117 1.71 -6.77 11.82
C SER A 117 1.62 -8.17 11.22
N ASN A 118 2.34 -8.41 10.13
CA ASN A 118 2.41 -9.69 9.45
C ASN A 118 3.87 -9.92 8.98
N GLU A 119 4.58 -10.80 9.68
CA GLU A 119 6.02 -11.06 9.47
C GLU A 119 6.27 -11.70 8.09
N MET A 120 5.36 -12.54 7.63
CA MET A 120 5.49 -13.25 6.35
C MET A 120 5.21 -12.30 5.18
N GLU A 121 4.24 -11.39 5.30
CA GLU A 121 4.12 -10.28 4.35
C GLU A 121 5.36 -9.39 4.37
N ALA A 122 5.93 -9.10 5.54
CA ALA A 122 7.16 -8.30 5.64
C ALA A 122 8.35 -9.02 4.95
N ALA A 123 8.43 -10.35 5.01
CA ALA A 123 9.40 -11.13 4.26
C ALA A 123 9.22 -10.98 2.73
N LEU A 124 7.98 -11.02 2.23
CA LEU A 124 7.67 -10.76 0.82
C LEU A 124 8.04 -9.34 0.38
N VAL A 125 7.73 -8.34 1.21
CA VAL A 125 8.16 -6.95 0.98
C VAL A 125 9.68 -6.87 0.84
N ARG A 126 10.43 -7.44 1.80
CA ARG A 126 11.90 -7.47 1.79
C ARG A 126 12.43 -8.13 0.52
N GLN A 127 11.85 -9.25 0.10
CA GLN A 127 12.23 -9.96 -1.11
C GLN A 127 11.98 -9.14 -2.37
N HIS A 128 10.79 -8.55 -2.53
CA HIS A 128 10.46 -7.74 -3.70
C HIS A 128 11.32 -6.47 -3.78
N VAL A 129 11.57 -5.80 -2.64
CA VAL A 129 12.51 -4.67 -2.59
C VAL A 129 13.92 -5.09 -3.02
N ARG A 130 14.42 -6.24 -2.53
CA ARG A 130 15.72 -6.77 -2.98
C ARG A 130 15.78 -6.94 -4.49
N LYS A 131 14.77 -7.58 -5.09
CA LYS A 131 14.70 -7.80 -6.54
C LYS A 131 14.75 -6.49 -7.33
N LEU A 132 14.02 -5.47 -6.88
CA LEU A 132 14.04 -4.15 -7.53
C LEU A 132 15.41 -3.49 -7.43
N VAL A 133 16.05 -3.53 -6.25
CA VAL A 133 17.38 -2.96 -6.05
C VAL A 133 18.45 -3.72 -6.84
N GLU A 134 18.39 -5.05 -6.88
CA GLU A 134 19.28 -5.91 -7.67
C GLU A 134 19.11 -5.68 -9.18
N ALA A 135 17.90 -5.35 -9.63
CA ALA A 135 17.61 -4.93 -11.00
C ALA A 135 18.10 -3.50 -11.31
N GLY A 136 18.61 -2.75 -10.33
CA GLY A 136 19.18 -1.41 -10.52
C GLY A 136 18.28 -0.25 -10.09
N VAL A 137 17.09 -0.50 -9.56
CA VAL A 137 16.24 0.57 -8.99
C VAL A 137 16.89 1.14 -7.74
N ARG A 138 17.08 2.45 -7.71
CA ARG A 138 17.73 3.09 -6.56
C ARG A 138 16.83 3.04 -5.32
N PRO A 139 17.36 2.75 -4.12
CA PRO A 139 16.57 2.73 -2.88
C PRO A 139 15.76 4.01 -2.65
N GLU A 140 16.31 5.18 -2.96
CA GLU A 140 15.61 6.46 -2.81
C GLU A 140 14.38 6.62 -3.72
N ASP A 141 14.24 5.81 -4.76
CA ASP A 141 13.09 5.80 -5.67
C ASP A 141 12.03 4.78 -5.28
N ILE A 142 12.23 4.08 -4.16
CA ILE A 142 11.34 3.06 -3.61
C ILE A 142 10.71 3.57 -2.30
N ALA A 143 9.40 3.36 -2.15
CA ALA A 143 8.73 3.45 -0.86
C ALA A 143 7.99 2.16 -0.51
N VAL A 144 8.02 1.83 0.78
CA VAL A 144 7.19 0.80 1.38
C VAL A 144 6.16 1.48 2.29
N VAL A 145 4.89 1.22 2.02
CA VAL A 145 3.76 1.85 2.69
C VAL A 145 2.89 0.76 3.32
N THR A 146 2.43 0.99 4.54
CA THR A 146 1.53 0.07 5.21
C THR A 146 0.53 0.81 6.10
N PRO A 147 -0.69 0.29 6.34
CA PRO A 147 -1.65 0.93 7.22
C PRO A 147 -1.25 0.98 8.70
N TYR A 148 -0.38 0.06 9.13
CA TYR A 148 -0.15 -0.22 10.55
C TYR A 148 1.29 0.09 11.00
N ASN A 149 1.45 0.79 12.12
CA ASN A 149 2.76 1.19 12.63
C ASN A 149 3.61 0.00 13.12
N ALA A 150 2.99 -1.05 13.65
CA ALA A 150 3.69 -2.28 14.02
C ALA A 150 4.33 -2.95 12.79
N GLN A 151 3.67 -2.92 11.63
CA GLN A 151 4.28 -3.39 10.37
C GLN A 151 5.44 -2.48 9.93
N VAL A 152 5.33 -1.16 10.11
CA VAL A 152 6.45 -0.23 9.87
C VAL A 152 7.66 -0.58 10.74
N ALA A 153 7.43 -0.94 12.01
CA ALA A 153 8.50 -1.31 12.94
C ALA A 153 9.24 -2.59 12.49
N ILE A 154 8.51 -3.63 12.07
CA ILE A 154 9.11 -4.88 11.55
C ILE A 154 9.89 -4.64 10.25
N LEU A 155 9.44 -3.71 9.42
CA LEU A 155 10.12 -3.34 8.17
C LEU A 155 11.30 -2.37 8.38
N ALA A 156 11.47 -1.78 9.55
CA ALA A 156 12.51 -0.79 9.82
C ALA A 156 13.95 -1.25 9.49
N PRO A 157 14.37 -2.50 9.74
CA PRO A 157 15.71 -2.99 9.38
C PRO A 157 16.02 -2.91 7.88
N LEU A 158 15.01 -2.86 7.02
CA LEU A 158 15.20 -2.69 5.58
C LEU A 158 15.89 -1.36 5.23
N LYS A 159 15.77 -0.33 6.09
CA LYS A 159 16.51 0.94 5.95
C LYS A 159 18.00 0.81 6.18
N GLU A 160 18.42 -0.16 7.01
CA GLU A 160 19.83 -0.45 7.24
C GLU A 160 20.44 -1.16 6.04
N MET A 161 19.67 -2.06 5.42
CA MET A 161 20.07 -2.78 4.21
C MET A 161 20.12 -1.87 2.97
N PHE A 162 19.15 -0.97 2.84
CA PHE A 162 19.01 -0.07 1.69
C PHE A 162 18.86 1.38 2.15
N PRO A 163 19.97 2.06 2.49
CA PRO A 163 19.93 3.45 2.88
C PRO A 163 19.27 4.32 1.81
N GLY A 164 18.28 5.12 2.20
CA GLY A 164 17.49 5.97 1.29
C GLY A 164 16.09 5.44 0.99
N ILE A 165 15.82 4.15 1.23
CA ILE A 165 14.46 3.62 1.11
C ILE A 165 13.52 4.29 2.09
N GLU A 166 12.33 4.65 1.60
CA GLU A 166 11.32 5.24 2.45
C GLU A 166 10.37 4.17 2.98
N ILE A 167 10.13 4.16 4.30
CA ILE A 167 9.19 3.24 4.93
C ILE A 167 8.35 4.04 5.91
N GLY A 168 7.03 3.94 5.79
CA GLY A 168 6.11 4.66 6.66
C GLY A 168 4.67 4.22 6.52
N SER A 169 3.82 4.80 7.36
CA SER A 169 2.38 4.58 7.28
C SER A 169 1.76 5.31 6.09
N VAL A 170 0.57 4.88 5.67
CA VAL A 170 -0.21 5.57 4.61
C VAL A 170 -0.40 7.06 4.92
N ASP A 171 -0.76 7.40 6.16
CA ASP A 171 -0.95 8.78 6.60
C ASP A 171 0.37 9.54 6.61
N GLY A 172 1.44 8.88 7.08
CA GLY A 172 2.77 9.43 7.08
C GLY A 172 3.26 9.78 5.66
N PHE A 173 2.81 9.06 4.63
CA PHE A 173 3.25 9.16 3.24
C PHE A 173 2.40 10.12 2.36
N GLN A 174 1.45 10.84 2.97
CA GLN A 174 0.60 11.79 2.25
C GLN A 174 1.43 12.91 1.58
N GLY A 175 1.10 13.20 0.31
CA GLY A 175 1.75 14.27 -0.45
C GLY A 175 3.11 13.91 -1.05
N ARG A 176 3.61 12.70 -0.79
CA ARG A 176 4.86 12.19 -1.37
C ARG A 176 4.57 11.29 -2.59
N GLU A 177 5.60 10.99 -3.37
CA GLU A 177 5.54 10.15 -4.56
C GLU A 177 6.89 9.47 -4.79
N LYS A 178 6.89 8.27 -5.37
CA LYS A 178 8.09 7.47 -5.67
C LYS A 178 7.93 6.75 -7.01
N GLU A 179 9.04 6.31 -7.60
CA GLU A 179 8.99 5.55 -8.85
C GLU A 179 8.33 4.18 -8.62
N ALA A 180 8.71 3.48 -7.55
CA ALA A 180 8.10 2.25 -7.08
C ALA A 180 7.47 2.41 -5.68
N VAL A 181 6.26 1.91 -5.49
CA VAL A 181 5.61 1.84 -4.17
C VAL A 181 5.14 0.41 -3.91
N ILE A 182 5.55 -0.14 -2.77
CA ILE A 182 5.11 -1.43 -2.26
C ILE A 182 4.12 -1.18 -1.13
N VAL A 183 2.93 -1.78 -1.20
CA VAL A 183 1.89 -1.67 -0.18
C VAL A 183 1.70 -3.03 0.51
N SER A 184 1.98 -3.12 1.81
CA SER A 184 1.63 -4.30 2.64
C SER A 184 0.33 -4.04 3.39
N LEU A 185 -0.67 -4.89 3.15
CA LEU A 185 -2.03 -4.74 3.67
C LEU A 185 -2.19 -5.28 5.11
N VAL A 186 -1.34 -6.22 5.52
CA VAL A 186 -1.21 -6.80 6.87
C VAL A 186 -2.36 -7.71 7.29
N ARG A 187 -3.60 -7.36 6.94
CA ARG A 187 -4.81 -8.01 7.45
C ARG A 187 -5.01 -9.36 6.79
N SER A 188 -5.08 -10.39 7.61
CA SER A 188 -5.24 -11.80 7.22
C SER A 188 -5.90 -12.54 8.39
N ASN A 189 -7.23 -12.66 8.36
CA ASN A 189 -8.02 -13.23 9.46
C ASN A 189 -9.38 -13.80 8.99
N SER A 190 -9.90 -14.79 9.71
CA SER A 190 -11.16 -15.48 9.37
C SER A 190 -12.39 -14.58 9.40
N GLU A 191 -12.36 -13.55 10.24
CA GLU A 191 -13.49 -12.65 10.49
C GLU A 191 -13.68 -11.62 9.35
N GLY A 192 -12.71 -11.50 8.42
CA GLY A 192 -12.75 -10.50 7.35
C GLY A 192 -12.59 -9.06 7.86
N GLU A 193 -12.00 -8.90 9.04
CA GLU A 193 -11.78 -7.59 9.64
C GLU A 193 -10.59 -6.89 8.96
N VAL A 194 -10.86 -5.75 8.34
CA VAL A 194 -9.85 -5.00 7.58
C VAL A 194 -9.32 -3.76 8.32
N GLY A 195 -9.97 -3.37 9.43
CA GLY A 195 -9.56 -2.22 10.25
C GLY A 195 -9.36 -0.95 9.41
N PHE A 196 -8.15 -0.38 9.51
CA PHE A 196 -7.74 0.86 8.82
C PHE A 196 -8.00 0.84 7.31
N LEU A 197 -7.88 -0.33 6.66
CA LEU A 197 -8.09 -0.47 5.22
C LEU A 197 -9.52 -0.14 4.77
N GLY A 198 -10.51 -0.16 5.68
CA GLY A 198 -11.88 0.24 5.38
C GLY A 198 -12.02 1.72 4.99
N GLU A 199 -11.03 2.57 5.31
CA GLU A 199 -11.07 3.98 4.97
C GLU A 199 -10.59 4.26 3.54
N LYS A 200 -11.56 4.40 2.62
CA LYS A 200 -11.32 4.65 1.18
C LYS A 200 -10.33 5.78 0.88
N ARG A 201 -10.36 6.86 1.67
CA ARG A 201 -9.50 8.04 1.47
C ARG A 201 -8.03 7.68 1.65
N ARG A 202 -7.71 6.89 2.67
CA ARG A 202 -6.35 6.45 2.96
C ARG A 202 -5.86 5.46 1.92
N LEU A 203 -6.73 4.52 1.51
CA LEU A 203 -6.35 3.59 0.45
C LEU A 203 -6.08 4.30 -0.88
N ASN A 204 -6.87 5.32 -1.21
CA ASN A 204 -6.59 6.16 -2.38
C ASN A 204 -5.21 6.83 -2.30
N VAL A 205 -4.78 7.27 -1.12
CA VAL A 205 -3.42 7.78 -0.95
C VAL A 205 -2.43 6.71 -1.38
N ALA A 206 -2.47 5.52 -0.77
CA ALA A 206 -1.54 4.42 -1.08
C ALA A 206 -1.50 4.05 -2.58
N MET A 207 -2.66 3.92 -3.23
CA MET A 207 -2.76 3.56 -4.65
C MET A 207 -2.24 4.65 -5.60
N THR A 208 -2.22 5.92 -5.18
CA THR A 208 -1.92 7.06 -6.08
C THR A 208 -0.56 7.72 -5.88
N ARG A 209 0.28 7.15 -5.01
CA ARG A 209 1.67 7.60 -4.81
C ARG A 209 2.69 7.08 -5.84
N PRO A 210 2.55 5.86 -6.40
CA PRO A 210 3.55 5.38 -7.35
C PRO A 210 3.49 6.12 -8.69
N LYS A 211 4.64 6.22 -9.34
CA LYS A 211 4.75 6.72 -10.72
C LYS A 211 4.72 5.58 -11.73
N ARG A 212 5.63 4.61 -11.58
CA ARG A 212 5.90 3.55 -12.56
C ARG A 212 5.42 2.18 -12.10
N SER A 213 5.58 1.85 -10.82
CA SER A 213 5.25 0.53 -10.31
C SER A 213 4.53 0.59 -8.97
N LEU A 214 3.41 -0.12 -8.87
CA LEU A 214 2.68 -0.41 -7.64
C LEU A 214 2.72 -1.92 -7.40
N ALA A 215 3.31 -2.35 -6.29
CA ALA A 215 3.19 -3.73 -5.81
C ALA A 215 2.26 -3.75 -4.59
N VAL A 216 1.24 -4.59 -4.62
CA VAL A 216 0.33 -4.83 -3.48
C VAL A 216 0.63 -6.22 -2.93
N ILE A 217 0.74 -6.33 -1.61
CA ILE A 217 1.00 -7.59 -0.90
C ILE A 217 -0.04 -7.71 0.20
N GLY A 218 -0.82 -8.80 0.19
CA GLY A 218 -1.81 -9.06 1.23
C GLY A 218 -2.81 -10.14 0.84
N ASP A 219 -3.71 -10.44 1.78
CA ASP A 219 -4.70 -11.51 1.64
C ASP A 219 -5.99 -10.98 1.00
N SER A 220 -6.24 -11.39 -0.25
CA SER A 220 -7.45 -11.01 -0.98
C SER A 220 -8.74 -11.48 -0.28
N GLU A 221 -8.74 -12.65 0.35
CA GLU A 221 -9.93 -13.22 0.98
C GLU A 221 -10.40 -12.37 2.16
N THR A 222 -9.47 -11.96 3.03
CA THR A 222 -9.75 -11.05 4.13
C THR A 222 -10.17 -9.68 3.62
N VAL A 223 -9.45 -9.13 2.63
CA VAL A 223 -9.66 -7.74 2.18
C VAL A 223 -10.99 -7.58 1.42
N LYS A 224 -11.39 -8.55 0.59
CA LYS A 224 -12.67 -8.53 -0.14
C LYS A 224 -13.88 -8.42 0.79
N ARG A 225 -13.82 -9.04 1.97
CA ARG A 225 -14.92 -9.05 2.95
C ARG A 225 -15.11 -7.71 3.67
N GLY A 226 -14.09 -6.84 3.68
CA GLY A 226 -14.13 -5.59 4.44
C GLY A 226 -15.10 -4.53 3.91
N SER A 227 -15.23 -4.37 2.59
CA SER A 227 -16.20 -3.46 1.98
C SER A 227 -16.37 -3.70 0.48
N LYS A 228 -17.46 -3.19 -0.11
CA LYS A 228 -17.67 -3.24 -1.58
C LYS A 228 -16.53 -2.56 -2.37
N PHE A 229 -15.94 -1.51 -1.82
CA PHE A 229 -14.82 -0.81 -2.46
C PHE A 229 -13.56 -1.68 -2.46
N LEU A 230 -13.27 -2.34 -1.33
CA LEU A 230 -12.13 -3.26 -1.22
C LEU A 230 -12.34 -4.51 -2.07
N SER A 231 -13.55 -5.07 -2.12
CA SER A 231 -13.90 -6.17 -3.03
C SER A 231 -13.56 -5.80 -4.47
N ARG A 232 -14.10 -4.67 -4.96
CA ARG A 232 -13.82 -4.20 -6.33
C ARG A 232 -12.34 -3.92 -6.57
N TRP A 233 -11.61 -3.49 -5.54
CA TRP A 233 -10.17 -3.29 -5.66
C TRP A 233 -9.41 -4.59 -5.83
N MET A 234 -9.71 -5.61 -5.02
CA MET A 234 -9.11 -6.93 -5.15
C MET A 234 -9.49 -7.57 -6.49
N ASP A 235 -10.76 -7.48 -6.90
CA ASP A 235 -11.21 -7.97 -8.21
C ASP A 235 -10.44 -7.27 -9.35
N TYR A 236 -10.24 -5.95 -9.26
CA TYR A 236 -9.42 -5.21 -10.22
C TYR A 236 -7.96 -5.70 -10.25
N LEU A 237 -7.35 -5.93 -9.09
CA LEU A 237 -5.99 -6.46 -9.01
C LEU A 237 -5.89 -7.86 -9.61
N GLU A 238 -6.84 -8.76 -9.33
CA GLU A 238 -6.85 -10.12 -9.90
C GLU A 238 -7.00 -10.13 -11.41
N GLU A 239 -7.81 -9.23 -11.98
CA GLU A 239 -8.06 -9.17 -13.42
C GLU A 239 -6.96 -8.42 -14.19
N ASN A 240 -6.34 -7.43 -13.55
CA ASN A 240 -5.46 -6.50 -14.24
C ASN A 240 -4.00 -6.66 -13.82
N ALA A 241 -3.67 -6.86 -12.54
CA ALA A 241 -2.28 -6.96 -12.09
C ALA A 241 -1.58 -8.23 -12.60
N ASP A 242 -0.25 -8.25 -12.54
CA ASP A 242 0.49 -9.51 -12.54
C ASP A 242 0.27 -10.20 -11.19
N LEU A 243 -0.64 -11.17 -11.18
CA LEU A 243 -1.07 -11.91 -10.00
C LEU A 243 -0.09 -13.04 -9.68
N ARG A 244 0.45 -13.02 -8.46
CA ARG A 244 1.45 -13.97 -7.99
C ARG A 244 1.03 -14.57 -6.66
N TYR A 245 1.14 -15.89 -6.56
CA TYR A 245 0.95 -16.61 -5.29
C TYR A 245 2.32 -16.98 -4.71
N PRO A 246 2.64 -16.53 -3.49
CA PRO A 246 3.94 -16.81 -2.89
C PRO A 246 4.03 -18.26 -2.41
N ASP A 247 5.16 -18.91 -2.70
CA ASP A 247 5.50 -20.21 -2.10
C ASP A 247 6.27 -19.98 -0.79
N LEU A 248 5.71 -20.45 0.33
CA LEU A 248 6.35 -20.37 1.65
C LEU A 248 7.75 -20.99 1.66
N ALA A 249 8.02 -22.03 0.86
CA ALA A 249 9.33 -22.65 0.78
C ALA A 249 10.40 -21.72 0.18
N SER A 250 9.99 -20.71 -0.59
CA SER A 250 10.88 -19.71 -1.19
C SER A 250 11.26 -18.57 -0.23
N LEU A 251 10.52 -18.39 0.87
CA LEU A 251 10.69 -17.30 1.83
C LEU A 251 11.62 -17.65 3.01
N VAL A 252 11.85 -18.94 3.26
CA VAL A 252 12.64 -19.46 4.41
C VAL A 252 14.10 -19.75 4.02
N ARG A 253 14.53 -19.41 2.80
CA ARG A 253 15.90 -19.61 2.31
C ARG A 253 16.78 -18.38 2.43
#